data_AF-A0A3N5VXS5-F1
#
_entry.id   AF-A0A3N5VXS5-F1
#
_cell.length_a   1.000
_cell.length_b   1.000
_cell.length_c   1.000
_cell.angle_alpha   90.00
_cell.angle_beta   90.00
_cell.angle_gamma   90.00
#
_symmetry.space_group_name_H-M   'P 1'
#
loop_
_entity.id
_entity.type
_entity.pdbx_description
1 polymer ?
#
loop_
_entity_poly.entity_id
_entity_poly.type
_entity_poly.pdbx_seq_one_letter_code
_entity_poly.pdbx_strand_id
1 'polypeptide(L)'
;KEKRNRRARAGFTMVELMAVLIILGLLFTVVVGNFVGHTDKARVITTRASLKALHSAVNQFKMDTGRFPTEDEGLMALLEQPTDVASWPAGGYLETTNLPQDAWGHDFI
;
A
#
# COMPACT_ATOMS: atom_id res chain seq x y z
N LYS A 1 39.13 20.61 59.03
CA LYS A 1 39.51 21.15 57.70
C LYS A 1 39.06 20.15 56.63
N GLU A 2 37.87 20.32 56.07
CA GLU A 2 37.37 19.47 54.97
C GLU A 2 37.86 20.01 53.61
N LYS A 3 38.63 19.21 52.87
CA LYS A 3 39.01 19.51 51.50
C LYS A 3 37.90 19.01 50.57
N ARG A 4 37.00 19.90 50.16
CA ARG A 4 35.92 19.59 49.23
C ARG A 4 36.47 19.48 47.81
N ASN A 5 36.74 18.25 47.35
CA ASN A 5 37.13 17.96 45.97
C ASN A 5 36.01 18.37 45.00
N ARG A 6 36.13 19.56 44.39
CA ARG A 6 35.31 19.93 43.24
C ARG A 6 35.82 19.12 42.04
N ARG A 7 35.14 18.02 41.72
CA ARG A 7 35.28 17.38 40.41
C ARG A 7 34.93 18.42 39.36
N ALA A 8 35.92 18.89 38.60
CA ALA A 8 35.67 19.76 37.47
C ALA A 8 34.77 19.01 36.48
N ARG A 9 33.60 19.57 36.16
CA ARG A 9 32.78 19.07 35.06
C ARG A 9 33.52 19.42 33.78
N ALA A 10 34.02 18.42 33.07
CA ALA A 10 34.54 18.61 31.72
C ALA A 10 33.36 18.98 30.82
N GLY A 11 33.42 20.16 30.21
CA GLY A 11 32.47 20.59 29.17
C GLY A 11 32.94 20.10 27.80
N PHE A 12 32.00 20.03 26.85
CA PHE A 12 32.28 19.67 25.46
C PHE A 12 33.29 20.63 24.83
N THR A 13 34.21 20.09 24.04
CA THR A 13 35.15 20.89 23.25
C THR A 13 34.57 21.20 21.87
N MET A 14 35.00 22.30 21.24
CA MET A 14 34.59 22.60 19.86
C MET A 14 34.98 21.49 18.88
N VAL A 15 36.14 20.86 19.11
CA VAL A 15 36.65 19.77 18.28
C VAL A 15 35.73 18.53 18.33
N GLU A 16 35.18 18.23 19.50
CA GLU A 16 34.24 17.11 19.68
C GLU A 16 32.93 17.34 18.92
N LEU A 17 32.40 18.56 18.96
CA LEU A 17 31.21 18.92 18.19
C LEU A 17 31.48 18.87 16.68
N MET A 18 32.66 19.31 16.22
CA MET A 18 33.06 19.21 14.81
C MET A 18 33.13 17.76 14.34
N ALA A 19 33.73 16.86 15.14
CA ALA A 19 33.79 15.44 14.82
C ALA A 19 32.39 14.83 14.67
N VAL A 20 31.45 15.20 15.55
CA VAL A 20 30.05 14.76 15.47
C VAL A 20 29.37 15.26 14.20
N LEU A 21 29.53 16.54 13.84
CA LEU A 21 28.94 17.11 12.62
C LEU A 21 29.49 16.46 11.34
N ILE A 22 30.77 16.10 11.33
CA ILE A 22 31.38 15.36 10.21
C ILE A 22 30.73 13.98 10.08
N ILE A 23 30.63 13.22 11.19
CA ILE A 23 30.00 11.90 11.18
C ILE A 23 28.53 12.00 10.74
N LEU A 24 27.78 12.99 11.23
CA LEU A 24 26.39 13.24 10.81
C LEU A 24 26.31 13.55 9.32
N GLY A 25 27.17 14.43 8.79
CA GLY A 25 27.25 14.74 7.36
C GLY A 25 27.52 13.51 6.50
N LEU A 26 28.43 12.64 6.94
CA LEU A 26 28.72 11.37 6.26
C LEU A 26 27.51 10.41 6.30
N LEU A 27 26.84 10.29 7.45
CA LEU A 27 25.64 9.44 7.58
C LEU A 27 24.48 9.94 6.72
N PHE A 28 24.27 11.26 6.61
CA PHE A 28 23.22 11.82 5.75
C PHE A 28 23.35 11.38 4.29
N THR A 29 24.58 11.19 3.77
CA THR A 29 24.78 10.71 2.38
C THR A 29 24.33 9.27 2.17
N VAL A 30 24.37 8.41 3.19
CA VAL A 30 24.01 6.99 3.10
C VAL A 30 22.49 6.78 3.26
N VAL A 31 21.83 7.61 4.07
CA VAL A 31 20.41 7.46 4.42
C VAL A 31 19.46 7.81 3.26
N VAL A 32 19.93 8.49 2.21
CA VAL A 32 19.12 8.81 1.01
C VAL A 32 18.84 7.57 0.13
N GLY A 33 19.39 6.40 0.50
CA GLY A 33 19.25 5.15 -0.24
C GLY A 33 17.82 4.63 -0.42
N ASN A 34 17.28 4.90 -1.61
CA ASN A 34 16.39 4.06 -2.43
C ASN A 34 15.01 3.65 -1.89
N PHE A 35 14.05 4.57 -1.93
CA PHE A 35 12.61 4.26 -2.07
C PHE A 35 12.11 4.29 -3.53
N VAL A 36 12.99 4.59 -4.48
CA VAL A 36 12.64 4.72 -5.90
C VAL A 36 13.08 3.45 -6.62
N GLY A 37 12.14 2.54 -6.90
CA GLY A 37 12.39 1.35 -7.72
C GLY A 37 11.76 0.05 -7.23
N HIS A 38 11.25 -0.01 -6.00
CA HIS A 38 10.38 -1.13 -5.56
C HIS A 38 8.91 -0.89 -5.92
N THR A 39 8.58 0.32 -6.35
CA THR A 39 7.23 0.74 -6.72
C THR A 39 6.72 -0.01 -7.94
N ASP A 40 7.53 -0.25 -8.99
CA ASP A 40 7.01 -0.86 -10.23
C ASP A 40 6.68 -2.34 -10.07
N LYS A 41 7.54 -3.11 -9.39
CA LYS A 41 7.23 -4.51 -9.06
C LYS A 41 6.03 -4.60 -8.13
N ALA A 42 5.95 -3.71 -7.12
CA ALA A 42 4.81 -3.65 -6.21
C ALA A 42 3.51 -3.29 -6.96
N ARG A 43 3.56 -2.37 -7.94
CA ARG A 43 2.44 -1.99 -8.81
C ARG A 43 1.91 -3.17 -9.63
N VAL A 44 2.81 -3.94 -10.23
CA VAL A 44 2.42 -5.14 -10.99
C VAL A 44 1.81 -6.20 -10.07
N ILE A 45 2.39 -6.41 -8.89
CA ILE A 45 1.89 -7.41 -7.92
C ILE A 45 0.50 -7.02 -7.40
N THR A 46 0.30 -5.77 -7.04
CA THR A 46 -1.00 -5.24 -6.56
C THR A 46 -2.06 -5.35 -7.65
N THR A 47 -1.76 -4.91 -8.88
CA THR A 47 -2.68 -5.05 -10.02
C THR A 47 -3.04 -6.52 -10.29
N ARG A 48 -2.06 -7.43 -10.24
CA ARG A 48 -2.31 -8.88 -10.40
C ARG A 48 -3.20 -9.44 -9.29
N ALA A 49 -3.05 -8.96 -8.05
CA ALA A 49 -3.91 -9.36 -6.94
C ALA A 49 -5.36 -8.88 -7.16
N SER A 50 -5.54 -7.62 -7.56
CA SER A 50 -6.86 -7.07 -7.93
C SER A 50 -7.52 -7.88 -9.05
N LEU A 51 -6.79 -8.18 -10.13
CA LEU A 51 -7.28 -9.02 -11.22
C LEU A 51 -7.69 -10.42 -10.76
N LYS A 52 -6.94 -11.03 -9.84
CA LYS A 52 -7.29 -12.35 -9.31
C LYS A 52 -8.58 -12.30 -8.49
N ALA A 53 -8.77 -11.25 -7.69
CA ALA A 53 -10.00 -11.04 -6.93
C ALA A 53 -11.21 -10.84 -7.87
N LEU A 54 -11.08 -9.96 -8.87
CA LEU A 54 -12.10 -9.74 -9.89
C LEU A 54 -12.44 -11.03 -10.66
N HIS A 55 -11.43 -11.78 -11.08
CA HIS A 55 -11.64 -13.05 -11.77
C HIS A 55 -12.43 -14.06 -10.91
N SER A 56 -12.11 -14.14 -9.61
CA SER A 56 -12.85 -14.97 -8.68
C SER A 56 -14.31 -14.52 -8.53
N ALA A 57 -14.54 -13.21 -8.41
CA ALA A 57 -15.87 -12.62 -8.28
C ALA A 57 -16.73 -12.85 -9.53
N VAL A 58 -16.18 -12.64 -10.73
CA VAL A 58 -16.88 -12.91 -12.01
C VAL A 58 -17.21 -14.39 -12.17
N ASN A 59 -16.32 -15.28 -11.76
CA ASN A 59 -16.60 -16.72 -11.81
C ASN A 59 -17.72 -17.09 -10.82
N GLN A 60 -17.72 -16.51 -9.62
CA GLN A 60 -18.78 -16.75 -8.64
C GLN A 60 -20.12 -16.19 -9.14
N PHE A 61 -20.14 -15.00 -9.75
CA PHE A 61 -21.31 -14.45 -10.42
C PHE A 61 -21.85 -15.44 -11.45
N LYS A 62 -20.99 -16.04 -12.28
CA LYS A 62 -21.43 -17.05 -13.25
C LYS A 62 -21.96 -18.32 -12.59
N MET A 63 -21.38 -18.76 -11.49
CA MET A 63 -21.86 -19.95 -10.78
C MET A 63 -23.27 -19.74 -10.22
N ASP A 64 -23.56 -18.55 -9.71
CA ASP A 64 -24.84 -18.24 -9.07
C ASP A 64 -25.93 -17.83 -10.09
N THR A 65 -25.55 -17.13 -11.14
CA THR A 65 -26.49 -16.56 -12.13
C THR A 65 -26.58 -17.36 -13.42
N GLY A 66 -25.63 -18.26 -13.68
CA GLY A 66 -25.51 -19.05 -14.90
C GLY A 66 -24.89 -18.30 -16.09
N ARG A 67 -24.62 -16.99 -15.98
CA ARG A 67 -24.04 -16.16 -17.05
C ARG A 67 -22.92 -15.26 -16.52
N PHE A 68 -22.12 -14.72 -17.43
CA PHE A 68 -21.22 -13.62 -17.05
C PHE A 68 -21.98 -12.29 -17.05
N PRO A 69 -21.46 -11.26 -16.35
CA PRO A 69 -21.93 -9.88 -16.55
C PRO A 69 -21.82 -9.48 -18.02
N THR A 70 -22.81 -8.72 -18.49
CA THR A 70 -22.82 -8.15 -19.84
C THR A 70 -21.89 -6.93 -19.93
N GLU A 71 -21.60 -6.46 -21.14
CA GLU A 71 -20.79 -5.25 -21.34
C GLU A 71 -21.44 -4.00 -20.75
N ASP A 72 -22.77 -3.90 -20.80
CA ASP A 72 -23.53 -2.77 -20.25
C ASP A 72 -23.54 -2.77 -18.71
N GLU A 73 -23.56 -3.94 -18.08
CA GLU A 73 -23.46 -4.10 -16.63
C GLU A 73 -22.02 -3.91 -16.12
N GLY A 74 -21.05 -4.38 -16.91
CA GLY A 74 -19.63 -4.40 -16.57
C GLY A 74 -19.34 -5.06 -15.22
N LEU A 75 -18.28 -4.59 -14.56
CA LEU A 75 -17.91 -5.07 -13.22
C LEU A 75 -18.85 -4.56 -12.11
N MET A 76 -19.73 -3.59 -12.39
CA MET A 76 -20.68 -3.08 -11.38
C MET A 76 -21.69 -4.15 -10.95
N ALA A 77 -22.00 -5.13 -11.80
CA ALA A 77 -22.80 -6.30 -11.42
C ALA A 77 -22.22 -7.12 -10.27
N LEU A 78 -20.93 -6.93 -9.95
CA LEU A 78 -20.27 -7.58 -8.83
C LEU A 78 -20.57 -6.89 -7.48
N LEU A 79 -20.97 -5.62 -7.51
CA LEU A 79 -21.30 -4.82 -6.32
C LEU A 79 -22.80 -4.61 -6.15
N GLU A 80 -23.50 -4.40 -7.27
CA GLU A 80 -24.92 -4.12 -7.29
C GLU A 80 -25.66 -5.22 -8.06
N GLN A 81 -26.81 -5.62 -7.53
CA GLN A 81 -27.64 -6.66 -8.14
C GLN A 81 -28.22 -6.16 -9.47
N PRO A 82 -27.98 -6.85 -10.59
CA PRO A 82 -28.66 -6.55 -11.85
C PRO A 82 -30.16 -6.87 -11.75
N THR A 83 -30.98 -6.11 -12.48
CA THR A 83 -32.45 -6.23 -12.43
C THR A 83 -32.99 -7.59 -12.88
N ASP A 84 -32.23 -8.33 -13.68
CA ASP A 84 -32.62 -9.61 -14.27
C ASP A 84 -32.11 -10.83 -13.48
N VAL A 85 -31.34 -10.64 -12.40
CA VAL A 85 -30.72 -11.72 -11.64
C VAL A 85 -31.36 -11.85 -10.25
N ALA A 86 -32.14 -12.91 -10.04
CA ALA A 86 -32.76 -13.19 -8.74
C ALA A 86 -31.82 -13.88 -7.73
N SER A 87 -30.86 -14.70 -8.20
CA SER A 87 -29.98 -15.52 -7.36
C SER A 87 -28.69 -14.81 -6.92
N TRP A 88 -28.72 -13.48 -6.85
CA TRP A 88 -27.56 -12.66 -6.49
C TRP A 88 -27.41 -12.59 -4.96
N PRO A 89 -26.20 -12.79 -4.39
CA PRO A 89 -25.98 -12.85 -2.95
C PRO A 89 -26.05 -11.47 -2.30
N ALA A 90 -26.81 -11.34 -1.21
CA ALA A 90 -26.89 -10.09 -0.45
C ALA A 90 -25.48 -9.65 0.03
N GLY A 91 -25.00 -8.51 -0.49
CA GLY A 91 -23.66 -7.98 -0.23
C GLY A 91 -22.68 -8.09 -1.41
N GLY A 92 -23.06 -8.78 -2.48
CA GLY A 92 -22.28 -8.86 -3.72
C GLY A 92 -21.13 -9.85 -3.69
N TYR A 93 -20.26 -9.73 -4.69
CA TYR A 93 -19.17 -10.67 -4.98
C TYR A 93 -17.78 -10.13 -4.61
N LEU A 94 -17.71 -8.89 -4.14
CA LEU A 94 -16.48 -8.24 -3.68
C LEU A 94 -16.60 -7.89 -2.21
N GLU A 95 -15.51 -8.05 -1.46
CA GLU A 95 -15.43 -7.64 -0.06
C GLU A 95 -15.39 -6.11 0.11
N THR A 96 -15.05 -5.40 -0.96
CA THR A 96 -14.92 -3.94 -0.99
C THR A 96 -16.20 -3.28 -1.49
N THR A 97 -16.54 -2.12 -0.93
CA THR A 97 -17.70 -1.31 -1.36
C THR A 97 -17.49 -0.64 -2.72
N ASN A 98 -16.25 -0.56 -3.19
CA ASN A 98 -15.88 0.02 -4.48
C ASN A 98 -15.14 -1.02 -5.33
N LEU A 99 -15.14 -0.81 -6.65
CA LEU A 99 -14.33 -1.61 -7.57
C LEU A 99 -12.85 -1.34 -7.28
N PRO A 100 -12.01 -2.39 -7.21
CA PRO A 100 -10.57 -2.21 -7.09
C PRO A 100 -10.03 -1.55 -8.36
N GLN A 101 -9.08 -0.63 -8.21
CA GLN A 101 -8.36 -0.02 -9.32
C GLN A 101 -7.01 -0.72 -9.54
N ASP A 102 -6.42 -0.51 -10.70
CA ASP A 102 -5.04 -0.88 -10.94
C ASP A 102 -4.08 0.01 -10.12
N ALA A 103 -2.80 -0.35 -10.09
CA ALA A 103 -1.81 0.40 -9.32
C ALA A 103 -1.37 1.74 -9.96
N TRP A 104 -1.97 2.10 -11.09
CA TRP A 104 -1.83 3.38 -11.77
C TRP A 104 -3.07 4.28 -11.59
N GLY A 105 -4.13 3.76 -10.93
CA GLY A 105 -5.37 4.48 -10.65
C GLY A 105 -6.41 4.41 -11.77
N HIS A 106 -6.28 3.45 -12.69
CA HIS A 106 -7.30 3.18 -13.70
C HIS A 106 -8.28 2.11 -13.23
N ASP A 107 -9.53 2.26 -13.66
CA ASP A 107 -10.56 1.25 -13.46
C ASP A 107 -10.34 0.06 -14.42
N PHE A 108 -10.70 -1.14 -13.97
CA PHE A 108 -10.78 -2.29 -14.85
C PHE A 108 -12.08 -2.20 -15.67
N ILE A 109 -11.98 -2.55 -16.96
CA ILE A 109 -13.09 -2.59 -17.91
C ILE A 109 -13.40 -4.05 -18.22
#